data_AF-A0A9D9GJ22-F1
#
_entry.id   AF-A0A9D9GJ22-F1
#
_cell.length_a   1.000
_cell.length_b   1.000
_cell.length_c   1.000
_cell.angle_alpha   90.00
_cell.angle_beta   90.00
_cell.angle_gamma   90.00
#
_symmetry.space_group_name_H-M   'P 1'
#
loop_
_entity.id
_entity.type
_entity.pdbx_description
1 polymer ?
#
loop_
_entity_poly.entity_id
_entity_poly.type
_entity_poly.pdbx_seq_one_letter_code
_entity_poly.pdbx_strand_id
1 'polypeptide(L)'
;MKRRLYIYMAIVCAVAVSCIYPYEVDLKEGTSGTVVISGDILCGEISKFDISLTQSVSDTVSDVFGVHELYVEGEDGSRYDGTGGKYFVPNHQGGSVGYVSYEVDTRNLDKNIRYRFVAKISKGVDSKVYAKTYSTDFMPVLISPPIDSISYKVADDSMSVAIQVTTHDDNTPVGCYRWTYEENWEVVSEQMATHAYSYYSNSVYEIDFESQNRYYCWGKSVSSDFYLFNTQEMGTNVAPLVTIQTLDREEKKLSRLYCIDVTQFVVSEENYRFWETMRKNTGSAGDIYSPQPGKPRGNIVCEEDRDEYVIGAVSCTTISTLRRFITREEFGIYYNSSDCGFRNFDRGQWQTAYMEGYDIVTIMEGVTPPYLWAKEECVDCTLYGTKNKPDFWPTDNN
;
A
#
# COMPACT_ATOMS: atom_id res chain seq x y z
N MET A 1 -42.53 -54.95 19.30
CA MET A 1 -42.55 -53.51 19.66
C MET A 1 -41.53 -53.14 20.73
N LYS A 2 -41.45 -53.82 21.88
CA LYS A 2 -40.55 -53.45 23.00
C LYS A 2 -39.06 -53.30 22.63
N ARG A 3 -38.49 -54.19 21.81
CA ARG A 3 -37.08 -54.13 21.39
C ARG A 3 -36.71 -52.91 20.50
N ARG A 4 -37.67 -52.41 19.69
CA ARG A 4 -37.45 -51.19 18.90
C ARG A 4 -37.51 -49.94 19.79
N LEU A 5 -38.37 -49.94 20.81
CA LEU A 5 -38.49 -48.84 21.77
C LEU A 5 -37.20 -48.62 22.58
N TYR A 6 -36.52 -49.70 22.99
CA TYR A 6 -35.23 -49.59 23.69
C TYR A 6 -34.11 -49.04 22.80
N ILE A 7 -34.12 -49.36 21.50
CA ILE A 7 -33.15 -48.83 20.54
C ILE A 7 -33.41 -47.33 20.31
N TYR A 8 -34.67 -46.93 20.17
CA TYR A 8 -35.01 -45.50 20.06
C TYR A 8 -34.67 -44.73 21.34
N MET A 9 -34.92 -45.29 22.53
CA MET A 9 -34.51 -44.64 23.78
C MET A 9 -32.98 -44.55 23.92
N ALA A 10 -32.23 -45.57 23.50
CA ALA A 10 -30.76 -45.54 23.53
C ALA A 10 -30.18 -44.50 22.56
N ILE A 11 -30.78 -44.33 21.37
CA ILE A 11 -30.35 -43.31 20.39
C ILE A 11 -30.69 -41.90 20.91
N VAL A 12 -31.86 -41.69 21.52
CA VAL A 12 -32.23 -40.40 22.11
C VAL A 12 -31.33 -40.04 23.29
N CYS A 13 -30.95 -41.00 24.14
CA CYS A 13 -29.97 -40.78 25.20
C CYS A 13 -28.55 -40.52 24.66
N ALA A 14 -28.14 -41.13 23.55
CA ALA A 14 -26.82 -40.87 22.94
C ALA A 14 -26.72 -39.47 22.32
N VAL A 15 -27.83 -38.93 21.79
CA VAL A 15 -27.91 -37.57 21.25
C VAL A 15 -27.99 -36.52 22.38
N ALA A 16 -28.59 -36.86 23.53
CA ALA A 16 -28.72 -35.95 24.67
C ALA A 16 -27.44 -35.77 25.51
N VAL A 17 -26.39 -36.57 25.26
CA VAL A 17 -25.10 -36.51 26.01
C VAL A 17 -23.97 -35.90 25.17
N SER A 18 -24.23 -35.45 23.94
CA SER A 18 -23.24 -34.65 23.20
C SER A 18 -23.29 -33.19 23.69
N CYS A 19 -22.77 -32.95 24.90
CA CYS A 19 -22.30 -31.62 25.26
C CYS A 19 -21.08 -31.32 24.38
N ILE A 20 -21.33 -30.72 23.21
CA ILE A 20 -20.28 -29.99 22.51
C ILE A 20 -19.96 -28.81 23.41
N TYR A 21 -18.90 -28.95 24.20
CA TYR A 21 -18.32 -27.78 24.84
C TYR A 21 -17.92 -26.84 23.71
N PRO A 22 -18.40 -25.58 23.69
CA PRO A 22 -17.78 -24.60 22.82
C PRO A 22 -16.29 -24.64 23.16
N TYR A 23 -15.47 -24.91 22.14
CA TYR A 23 -14.03 -24.73 22.27
C TYR A 23 -13.83 -23.24 22.44
N GLU A 24 -13.80 -22.79 23.69
CA GLU A 24 -13.22 -21.50 24.02
C GLU A 24 -11.76 -21.62 23.67
N VAL A 25 -11.40 -21.08 22.51
CA VAL A 25 -10.01 -20.81 22.20
C VAL A 25 -9.54 -19.93 23.36
N ASP A 26 -8.68 -20.44 24.23
CA ASP A 26 -7.80 -19.60 25.03
C ASP A 26 -6.94 -18.85 24.00
N LEU A 27 -7.49 -17.75 23.46
CA LEU A 27 -6.71 -16.75 22.79
C LEU A 27 -5.79 -16.24 23.88
N LYS A 28 -4.57 -16.80 23.95
CA LYS A 28 -3.46 -16.17 24.66
C LYS A 28 -3.59 -14.69 24.38
N GLU A 29 -3.73 -13.91 25.46
CA GLU A 29 -3.85 -12.46 25.44
C GLU A 29 -3.11 -11.92 24.23
N GLY A 30 -3.89 -11.34 23.30
CA GLY A 30 -3.34 -10.75 22.10
C GLY A 30 -2.19 -9.84 22.50
N THR A 31 -1.14 -9.82 21.68
CA THR A 31 0.06 -9.00 21.88
C THR A 31 -0.28 -7.51 21.74
N SER A 32 -1.26 -6.99 22.49
CA SER A 32 -1.61 -5.58 22.55
C SER A 32 -0.51 -4.82 23.29
N GLY A 33 -0.27 -3.56 22.91
CA GLY A 33 0.79 -2.73 23.48
C GLY A 33 2.22 -3.10 23.05
N THR A 34 2.39 -3.93 22.01
CA THR A 34 3.71 -4.22 21.41
C THR A 34 4.16 -3.00 20.59
N VAL A 35 5.41 -2.56 20.75
CA VAL A 35 5.94 -1.46 19.92
C VAL A 35 6.10 -1.95 18.48
N VAL A 36 5.59 -1.15 17.54
CA VAL A 36 5.88 -1.28 16.12
C VAL A 36 6.70 -0.06 15.69
N ILE A 37 7.91 -0.28 15.18
CA ILE A 37 8.76 0.75 14.58
C ILE A 37 9.00 0.38 13.11
N SER A 38 8.67 1.31 12.21
CA SER A 38 8.85 1.17 10.77
C SER A 38 9.67 2.34 10.26
N GLY A 39 10.72 2.07 9.50
CA GLY A 39 11.57 3.10 8.91
C GLY A 39 12.99 2.61 8.73
N ASP A 40 13.74 3.32 7.89
CA ASP A 40 15.15 3.03 7.62
C ASP A 40 15.96 4.32 7.71
N ILE A 41 17.23 4.20 8.07
CA ILE A 41 18.21 5.28 8.01
C ILE A 41 18.67 5.40 6.55
N LEU A 42 18.19 6.42 5.86
CA LEU A 42 18.43 6.68 4.43
C LEU A 42 19.59 7.66 4.25
N CYS A 43 20.81 7.14 4.08
CA CYS A 43 21.99 7.96 3.84
C CYS A 43 21.89 8.67 2.48
N GLY A 44 21.84 10.00 2.50
CA GLY A 44 21.65 10.82 1.29
C GLY A 44 20.24 11.37 1.11
N GLU A 45 19.28 10.92 1.92
CA GLU A 45 17.87 11.33 1.86
C GLU A 45 17.36 11.72 3.25
N ILE A 46 16.09 12.13 3.35
CA ILE A 46 15.41 12.30 4.65
C ILE A 46 14.88 10.93 5.10
N SER A 47 15.26 10.50 6.30
CA SER A 47 14.75 9.27 6.91
C SER A 47 13.40 9.51 7.56
N LYS A 48 12.44 8.64 7.31
CA LYS A 48 11.11 8.69 7.94
C LYS A 48 10.91 7.47 8.84
N PHE A 49 10.46 7.71 10.07
CA PHE A 49 10.15 6.68 11.06
C PHE A 49 8.71 6.81 11.53
N ASP A 50 7.96 5.74 11.41
CA ASP A 50 6.59 5.60 11.89
C ASP A 50 6.57 4.66 13.10
N ILE A 51 6.02 5.13 14.21
CA ILE A 51 5.93 4.38 15.46
C ILE A 51 4.47 4.22 15.85
N SER A 52 4.08 2.98 16.20
CA SER A 52 2.74 2.67 16.69
C SER A 52 2.77 1.58 17.75
N LEU A 53 1.61 1.30 18.34
CA LEU A 53 1.39 0.14 19.21
C LEU A 53 0.40 -0.80 18.53
N THR A 54 0.61 -2.10 18.68
CA THR A 54 -0.42 -3.09 18.37
C THR A 54 -1.61 -2.92 19.31
N GLN A 55 -2.83 -3.14 18.81
CA GLN A 55 -4.05 -3.06 19.61
C GLN A 55 -4.91 -4.31 19.39
N SER A 56 -5.56 -4.79 20.44
CA SER A 56 -6.62 -5.78 20.30
C SER A 56 -7.92 -5.10 19.85
N VAL A 57 -8.75 -5.84 19.11
CA VAL A 57 -10.08 -5.39 18.67
C VAL A 57 -11.01 -5.07 19.86
N SER A 58 -10.72 -5.65 21.03
CA SER A 58 -11.46 -5.46 22.28
C SER A 58 -11.00 -4.27 23.12
N ASP A 59 -9.88 -3.63 22.79
CA ASP A 59 -9.27 -2.64 23.67
C ASP A 59 -10.00 -1.30 23.57
N THR A 60 -10.54 -0.84 24.69
CA THR A 60 -10.96 0.56 24.83
C THR A 60 -9.73 1.44 24.87
N VAL A 61 -9.64 2.42 23.95
CA VAL A 61 -8.54 3.39 23.82
C VAL A 61 -8.22 4.04 25.17
N SER A 62 -7.24 3.48 25.89
CA SER A 62 -6.72 4.05 27.15
C SER A 62 -5.19 4.07 27.23
N ASP A 63 -4.50 3.62 26.18
CA ASP A 63 -3.05 3.56 26.22
C ASP A 63 -2.44 4.95 26.05
N VAL A 64 -1.73 5.40 27.07
CA VAL A 64 -0.83 6.55 26.97
C VAL A 64 0.31 6.12 26.06
N PHE A 65 0.29 6.58 24.81
CA PHE A 65 1.37 6.40 23.85
C PHE A 65 2.03 7.75 23.58
N GLY A 66 3.35 7.81 23.68
CA GLY A 66 4.10 9.02 23.36
C GLY A 66 5.52 8.70 22.95
N VAL A 67 6.03 9.43 21.96
CA VAL A 67 7.43 9.39 21.57
C VAL A 67 8.08 10.66 22.10
N HIS A 68 9.01 10.52 23.04
CA HIS A 68 9.67 11.64 23.72
C HIS A 68 10.91 12.12 22.96
N GLU A 69 11.67 11.16 22.44
CA GLU A 69 12.89 11.40 21.69
C GLU A 69 12.96 10.40 20.55
N LEU A 70 13.44 10.84 19.39
CA LEU A 70 13.77 10.00 18.26
C LEU A 70 14.96 10.65 17.56
N TYR A 71 16.02 9.89 17.33
CA TYR A 71 17.20 10.39 16.65
C TYR A 71 18.00 9.25 16.01
N VAL A 72 18.88 9.64 15.09
CA VAL A 72 19.95 8.79 14.58
C VAL A 72 21.25 9.26 15.19
N GLU A 73 22.07 8.34 15.67
CA GLU A 73 23.42 8.66 16.15
C GLU A 73 24.49 7.84 15.42
N GLY A 74 25.63 8.49 15.17
CA GLY A 74 26.82 7.88 14.58
C GLY A 74 27.80 7.43 15.64
N GLU A 75 28.59 6.41 15.31
CA GLU A 75 29.65 5.89 16.19
C GLU A 75 30.75 6.93 16.49
N ASP A 76 30.84 7.98 15.67
CA ASP A 76 31.70 9.15 15.87
C ASP A 76 31.16 10.17 16.89
N GLY A 77 29.96 9.93 17.45
CA GLY A 77 29.28 10.83 18.36
C GLY A 77 28.40 11.88 17.66
N SER A 78 28.26 11.82 16.33
CA SER A 78 27.28 12.64 15.61
C SER A 78 25.86 12.27 16.00
N ARG A 79 24.95 13.25 16.02
CA ARG A 79 23.54 13.06 16.38
C ARG A 79 22.65 13.90 15.47
N TYR A 80 21.57 13.27 15.01
CA TYR A 80 20.59 13.83 14.08
C TYR A 80 19.21 13.63 14.71
N ASP A 81 18.65 14.71 15.26
CA ASP A 81 17.36 14.64 15.95
C ASP A 81 16.19 14.57 14.95
N GLY A 82 15.21 13.74 15.28
CA GLY A 82 13.95 13.63 14.57
C GLY A 82 13.08 14.85 14.82
N THR A 83 12.49 15.35 13.74
CA THR A 83 11.56 16.47 13.74
C THR A 83 10.18 16.00 13.32
N GLY A 84 9.14 16.58 13.92
CA GLY A 84 7.76 16.22 13.66
C GLY A 84 7.26 15.05 14.51
N GLY A 85 6.11 15.24 15.15
CA GLY A 85 5.35 14.19 15.84
C GLY A 85 3.90 14.34 15.45
N LYS A 86 3.56 13.99 14.21
CA LYS A 86 2.18 14.09 13.71
C LYS A 86 1.48 12.76 13.99
N TYR A 87 0.40 12.81 14.77
CA TYR A 87 -0.50 11.67 14.95
C TYR A 87 -1.34 11.50 13.67
N PHE A 88 -1.20 10.35 13.03
CA PHE A 88 -2.03 9.94 11.91
C PHE A 88 -2.97 8.83 12.35
N VAL A 89 -4.28 9.06 12.19
CA VAL A 89 -5.32 8.05 12.42
C VAL A 89 -5.96 7.77 11.05
N PRO A 90 -5.64 6.65 10.38
CA PRO A 90 -6.36 6.26 9.17
C PRO A 90 -7.81 5.96 9.55
N ASN A 91 -8.74 6.74 9.02
CA ASN A 91 -10.16 6.60 9.32
C ASN A 91 -10.87 5.96 8.13
N HIS A 92 -10.94 4.63 8.09
CA HIS A 92 -11.94 3.90 7.28
C HIS A 92 -12.32 2.58 7.99
N GLN A 93 -13.53 2.55 8.55
CA GLN A 93 -14.26 1.35 9.01
C GLN A 93 -13.69 0.56 10.22
N GLY A 94 -13.45 1.23 11.35
CA GLY A 94 -13.75 0.62 12.66
C GLY A 94 -12.60 0.17 13.57
N GLY A 95 -11.35 0.58 13.33
CA GLY A 95 -10.26 0.40 14.30
C GLY A 95 -9.24 1.54 14.19
N SER A 96 -8.97 2.24 15.29
CA SER A 96 -8.06 3.40 15.34
C SER A 96 -6.64 2.98 15.77
N VAL A 97 -5.79 2.53 14.84
CA VAL A 97 -4.35 2.43 15.14
C VAL A 97 -3.70 3.74 14.72
N GLY A 98 -3.54 4.64 15.69
CA GLY A 98 -2.77 5.86 15.50
C GLY A 98 -1.28 5.54 15.42
N TYR A 99 -0.58 6.09 14.43
CA TYR A 99 0.89 6.10 14.41
C TYR A 99 1.41 7.53 14.52
N VAL A 100 2.63 7.68 15.02
CA VAL A 100 3.34 8.97 15.04
C VAL A 100 4.51 8.89 14.07
N SER A 101 4.59 9.88 13.20
CA SER A 101 5.63 9.97 12.18
C SER A 101 6.66 11.05 12.50
N TYR A 102 7.94 10.69 12.36
CA TYR A 102 9.11 11.54 12.54
C TYR A 102 9.98 11.55 11.28
N GLU A 103 10.61 12.69 11.00
CA GLU A 103 11.58 12.87 9.94
C GLU A 103 12.94 13.24 10.53
N VAL A 104 14.00 12.50 10.16
CA VAL A 104 15.39 12.78 10.54
C VAL A 104 16.17 13.21 9.30
N ASP A 105 16.85 14.35 9.36
CA ASP A 105 17.66 14.84 8.23
C ASP A 105 18.97 14.05 8.11
N THR A 106 18.94 13.02 7.26
CA THR A 106 20.05 12.10 7.01
C THR A 106 20.71 12.31 5.65
N ARG A 107 20.49 13.48 5.03
CA ARG A 107 21.01 13.79 3.68
C ARG A 107 22.53 13.88 3.64
N ASN A 108 23.15 14.25 4.76
CA ASN A 108 24.58 14.52 4.87
C ASN A 108 25.32 13.52 5.78
N LEU A 109 24.78 12.30 5.96
CA LEU A 109 25.50 11.24 6.68
C LEU A 109 26.78 10.83 5.94
N ASP A 110 27.85 10.51 6.68
CA ASP A 110 29.09 9.95 6.13
C ASP A 110 28.93 8.44 5.97
N LYS A 111 29.09 7.95 4.74
CA LYS A 111 28.93 6.53 4.37
C LYS A 111 29.93 5.61 5.07
N ASN A 112 31.03 6.13 5.62
CA ASN A 112 32.05 5.35 6.32
C ASN A 112 31.76 5.20 7.82
N ILE A 113 30.75 5.89 8.34
CA ILE A 113 30.35 5.85 9.73
C ILE A 113 29.22 4.83 9.90
N ARG A 114 29.22 4.13 11.04
CA ARG A 114 28.11 3.28 11.43
C ARG A 114 27.09 4.08 12.21
N TYR A 115 25.82 3.87 11.91
CA TYR A 115 24.71 4.59 12.54
C TYR A 115 23.75 3.64 13.23
N ARG A 116 23.08 4.12 14.26
CA ARG A 116 21.95 3.44 14.88
C ARG A 116 20.76 4.35 15.06
N PHE A 117 19.59 3.73 15.06
CA PHE A 117 18.34 4.37 15.42
C PHE A 117 18.16 4.32 16.94
N VAL A 118 17.62 5.39 17.53
CA VAL A 118 17.22 5.43 18.93
C VAL A 118 15.89 6.16 19.08
N ALA A 119 14.95 5.57 19.81
CA ALA A 119 13.70 6.21 20.21
C ALA A 119 13.36 5.94 21.67
N LYS A 120 12.89 6.99 22.37
CA LYS A 120 12.39 6.90 23.73
C LYS A 120 10.88 6.98 23.72
N ILE A 121 10.22 5.87 24.06
CA ILE A 121 8.77 5.70 23.91
C ILE A 121 8.16 5.48 25.28
N SER A 122 7.13 6.25 25.60
CA SER A 122 6.27 6.02 26.76
C SER A 122 5.06 5.17 26.39
N LYS A 123 4.80 4.18 27.26
CA LYS A 123 3.59 3.37 27.27
C LYS A 123 2.90 3.51 28.62
N GLY A 124 1.58 3.58 28.62
CA GLY A 124 0.74 3.50 29.81
C GLY A 124 0.19 2.09 29.98
N VAL A 125 0.46 1.47 31.13
CA VAL A 125 -0.26 0.26 31.59
C VAL A 125 -0.74 0.54 33.02
N ASP A 126 -2.01 0.29 33.31
CA ASP A 126 -2.60 0.44 34.65
C ASP A 126 -2.33 1.80 35.33
N SER A 127 -2.53 2.91 34.58
CA SER A 127 -2.31 4.29 35.07
C SER A 127 -0.85 4.63 35.46
N LYS A 128 0.13 3.79 35.11
CA LYS A 128 1.57 4.11 35.23
C LYS A 128 2.18 4.27 33.84
N VAL A 129 2.88 5.39 33.65
CA VAL A 129 3.58 5.70 32.40
C VAL A 129 5.06 5.44 32.61
N TYR A 130 5.62 4.53 31.81
CA TYR A 130 7.06 4.26 31.80
C TYR A 130 7.60 4.62 30.41
N ALA A 131 8.71 5.34 30.38
CA ALA A 131 9.46 5.59 29.15
C ALA A 131 10.61 4.58 29.05
N LYS A 132 10.65 3.83 27.96
CA LYS A 132 11.71 2.88 27.62
C LYS A 132 12.43 3.35 26.35
N THR A 133 13.69 2.94 26.22
CA THR A 133 14.55 3.29 25.10
C THR A 133 14.66 2.09 24.18
N TYR A 134 14.40 2.31 22.90
CA TYR A 134 14.45 1.32 21.84
C TYR A 134 15.53 1.73 20.85
N SER A 135 16.43 0.82 20.53
CA SER A 135 17.57 1.13 19.67
C SER A 135 17.93 -0.05 18.78
N THR A 136 18.67 0.22 17.71
CA THR A 136 19.44 -0.81 17.01
C THR A 136 20.88 -0.82 17.49
N ASP A 137 21.62 -1.87 17.13
CA ASP A 137 23.09 -1.78 17.12
C ASP A 137 23.57 -0.81 16.04
N PHE A 138 24.85 -0.41 16.11
CA PHE A 138 25.51 0.39 15.07
C PHE A 138 25.67 -0.43 13.78
N MET A 139 25.02 0.03 12.72
CA MET A 139 24.98 -0.63 11.41
C MET A 139 25.84 0.12 10.40
N PRO A 140 26.57 -0.58 9.51
CA PRO A 140 27.23 0.06 8.37
C PRO A 140 26.19 0.60 7.39
N VAL A 141 26.55 1.65 6.65
CA VAL A 141 25.74 2.12 5.52
C VAL A 141 25.88 1.13 4.36
N LEU A 142 24.80 0.42 4.04
CA LEU A 142 24.71 -0.43 2.85
C LEU A 142 24.53 0.45 1.61
N ILE A 143 25.30 0.19 0.56
CA ILE A 143 25.21 0.96 -0.68
C ILE A 143 24.27 0.23 -1.63
N SER A 144 23.13 0.86 -1.93
CA SER A 144 22.22 0.35 -2.96
C SER A 144 22.83 0.61 -4.35
N PRO A 145 23.04 -0.44 -5.18
CA PRO A 145 23.50 -0.25 -6.55
C PRO A 145 22.38 0.43 -7.38
N PRO A 146 22.69 0.96 -8.58
CA PRO A 146 21.66 1.45 -9.50
C PRO A 146 20.65 0.36 -9.87
N ILE A 147 19.44 0.77 -10.25
CA ILE A 147 18.48 -0.13 -10.89
C ILE A 147 18.83 -0.18 -12.38
N ASP A 148 18.99 -1.38 -12.96
CA ASP A 148 19.38 -1.52 -14.37
C ASP A 148 18.24 -1.17 -15.31
N SER A 149 17.05 -1.70 -15.01
CA SER A 149 15.86 -1.47 -15.83
C SER A 149 14.57 -1.76 -15.10
N ILE A 150 13.53 -1.05 -15.55
CA ILE A 150 12.12 -1.40 -15.32
C ILE A 150 11.55 -1.85 -16.68
N SER A 151 11.14 -3.10 -16.73
CA SER A 151 10.58 -3.77 -17.90
C SER A 151 9.18 -4.29 -17.59
N TYR A 152 8.51 -4.86 -18.59
CA TYR A 152 7.21 -5.49 -18.40
C TYR A 152 7.07 -6.75 -19.24
N LYS A 153 6.21 -7.66 -18.78
CA LYS A 153 5.85 -8.89 -19.48
C LYS A 153 4.33 -9.03 -19.51
N VAL A 154 3.77 -8.96 -20.71
CA VAL A 154 2.36 -9.30 -20.95
C VAL A 154 2.17 -10.81 -20.76
N ALA A 155 1.13 -11.20 -20.04
CA ALA A 155 0.78 -12.61 -19.86
C ALA A 155 0.35 -13.24 -21.19
N ASP A 156 0.57 -14.55 -21.36
CA ASP A 156 0.31 -15.25 -22.62
C ASP A 156 -1.18 -15.21 -23.03
N ASP A 157 -2.09 -15.08 -22.06
CA ASP A 157 -3.53 -14.92 -22.28
C ASP A 157 -3.96 -13.45 -22.55
N SER A 158 -3.02 -12.52 -22.50
CA SER A 158 -3.25 -11.06 -22.61
C SER A 158 -4.22 -10.50 -21.57
N MET A 159 -4.38 -11.18 -20.42
CA MET A 159 -5.27 -10.74 -19.35
C MET A 159 -4.61 -9.80 -18.35
N SER A 160 -3.27 -9.83 -18.25
CA SER A 160 -2.52 -8.97 -17.35
C SER A 160 -1.12 -8.64 -17.89
N VAL A 161 -0.49 -7.65 -17.26
CA VAL A 161 0.92 -7.30 -17.48
C VAL A 161 1.67 -7.25 -16.16
N ALA A 162 2.80 -7.94 -16.10
CA ALA A 162 3.71 -7.92 -14.95
C ALA A 162 4.81 -6.86 -15.17
N ILE A 163 4.97 -5.93 -14.25
CA ILE A 163 6.08 -4.97 -14.20
C ILE A 163 7.24 -5.61 -13.45
N GLN A 164 8.43 -5.58 -14.05
CA GLN A 164 9.61 -6.32 -13.59
C GLN A 164 10.83 -5.42 -13.46
N VAL A 165 11.59 -5.61 -12.38
CA VAL A 165 12.82 -4.87 -12.09
C VAL A 165 14.03 -5.78 -12.28
N THR A 166 15.09 -5.25 -12.88
CA THR A 166 16.41 -5.90 -12.93
C THR A 166 17.46 -5.03 -12.25
N THR A 167 18.31 -5.64 -11.45
CA THR A 167 19.46 -4.99 -10.80
C THR A 167 20.63 -5.97 -10.69
N HIS A 168 21.84 -5.42 -10.60
CA HIS A 168 23.05 -6.16 -10.25
C HIS A 168 23.97 -5.32 -9.37
N ASP A 169 24.90 -5.98 -8.70
CA ASP A 169 26.03 -5.31 -8.05
C ASP A 169 27.31 -6.13 -8.21
N ASP A 170 28.26 -5.60 -8.98
CA ASP A 170 29.55 -6.25 -9.20
C ASP A 170 30.51 -6.10 -7.99
N ASN A 171 30.20 -5.22 -7.04
CA ASN A 171 31.06 -4.94 -5.89
C ASN A 171 30.84 -5.90 -4.72
N THR A 172 29.69 -6.59 -4.70
CA THR A 172 29.33 -7.53 -3.63
C THR A 172 28.91 -8.87 -4.21
N PRO A 173 29.33 -10.01 -3.63
CA PRO A 173 29.05 -11.32 -4.20
C PRO A 173 27.60 -11.78 -4.00
N VAL A 174 26.92 -11.25 -2.99
CA VAL A 174 25.52 -11.56 -2.63
C VAL A 174 24.86 -10.28 -2.14
N GLY A 175 23.60 -10.10 -2.51
CA GLY A 175 22.77 -8.94 -2.19
C GLY A 175 21.37 -9.37 -1.76
N CYS A 176 20.86 -8.73 -0.72
CA CYS A 176 19.47 -8.82 -0.29
C CYS A 176 18.79 -7.50 -0.65
N TYR A 177 17.90 -7.55 -1.65
CA TYR A 177 17.23 -6.38 -2.18
C TYR A 177 15.80 -6.30 -1.66
N ARG A 178 15.37 -5.05 -1.40
CA ARG A 178 13.97 -4.71 -1.15
C ARG A 178 13.56 -3.61 -2.11
N TRP A 179 12.36 -3.71 -2.69
CA TRP A 179 11.77 -2.66 -3.51
C TRP A 179 10.42 -2.22 -2.98
N THR A 180 10.15 -0.93 -3.16
CA THR A 180 8.82 -0.32 -3.07
C THR A 180 8.62 0.55 -4.31
N TYR A 181 7.39 0.98 -4.57
CA TYR A 181 7.13 1.89 -5.68
C TYR A 181 6.01 2.90 -5.39
N GLU A 182 6.08 4.03 -6.08
CA GLU A 182 4.94 4.93 -6.27
C GLU A 182 4.49 4.83 -7.73
N GLU A 183 3.19 4.83 -7.96
CA GLU A 183 2.61 4.84 -9.29
C GLU A 183 1.71 6.06 -9.49
N ASN A 184 1.79 6.63 -10.69
CA ASN A 184 0.96 7.73 -11.14
C ASN A 184 0.45 7.37 -12.54
N TRP A 185 -0.79 7.72 -12.87
CA TRP A 185 -1.35 7.38 -14.18
C TRP A 185 -2.29 8.47 -14.69
N GLU A 186 -2.33 8.64 -16.00
CA GLU A 186 -3.29 9.49 -16.69
C GLU A 186 -4.48 8.63 -17.13
N VAL A 187 -5.68 9.07 -16.79
CA VAL A 187 -6.95 8.49 -17.26
C VAL A 187 -7.63 9.51 -18.15
N VAL A 188 -8.18 9.03 -19.26
CA VAL A 188 -9.00 9.84 -20.15
C VAL A 188 -10.37 9.22 -20.30
N SER A 189 -11.40 10.05 -20.20
CA SER A 189 -12.79 9.64 -20.47
C SER A 189 -12.92 9.15 -21.90
N GLU A 190 -13.75 8.14 -22.14
CA GLU A 190 -13.96 7.61 -23.49
C GLU A 190 -14.66 8.61 -24.41
N GLN A 191 -15.48 9.49 -23.82
CA GLN A 191 -16.23 10.53 -24.50
C GLN A 191 -15.84 11.90 -23.96
N MET A 192 -15.54 12.82 -24.88
CA MET A 192 -15.31 14.21 -24.54
C MET A 192 -16.65 14.94 -24.45
N ALA A 193 -17.19 15.06 -23.23
CA ALA A 193 -18.43 15.79 -23.01
C ALA A 193 -18.22 17.31 -23.18
N THR A 194 -19.08 17.94 -23.98
CA THR A 194 -19.16 19.40 -24.13
C THR A 194 -20.33 20.01 -23.36
N HIS A 195 -21.25 19.17 -22.89
CA HIS A 195 -22.43 19.57 -22.12
C HIS A 195 -22.59 18.66 -20.92
N ALA A 196 -23.42 19.07 -19.96
CA ALA A 196 -23.84 18.22 -18.85
C ALA A 196 -25.26 18.53 -18.40
N TYR A 197 -25.85 17.59 -17.70
CA TYR A 197 -27.19 17.70 -17.15
C TYR A 197 -27.16 18.12 -15.68
N SER A 198 -28.01 19.08 -15.31
CA SER A 198 -28.24 19.49 -13.92
C SER A 198 -29.56 18.92 -13.42
N TYR A 199 -29.47 17.99 -12.46
CA TYR A 199 -30.63 17.34 -11.86
C TYR A 199 -31.60 18.33 -11.18
N TYR A 200 -31.05 19.32 -10.47
CA TYR A 200 -31.84 20.28 -9.68
C TYR A 200 -32.60 21.29 -10.53
N SER A 201 -31.98 21.79 -11.60
CA SER A 201 -32.62 22.75 -12.51
C SER A 201 -33.33 22.08 -13.68
N ASN A 202 -33.19 20.75 -13.83
CA ASN A 202 -33.70 19.96 -14.95
C ASN A 202 -33.35 20.61 -16.30
N SER A 203 -32.07 20.98 -16.45
CA SER A 203 -31.55 21.74 -17.58
C SER A 203 -30.19 21.21 -18.02
N VAL A 204 -29.87 21.46 -19.28
CA VAL A 204 -28.56 21.17 -19.88
C VAL A 204 -27.75 22.46 -19.88
N TYR A 205 -26.45 22.36 -19.58
CA TYR A 205 -25.51 23.48 -19.66
C TYR A 205 -24.24 23.05 -20.39
N GLU A 206 -23.54 24.02 -20.98
CA GLU A 206 -22.24 23.81 -21.62
C GLU A 206 -21.15 23.70 -20.55
N ILE A 207 -20.23 22.77 -20.73
CA ILE A 207 -19.08 22.59 -19.83
C ILE A 207 -18.02 23.62 -20.19
N ASP A 208 -17.61 24.42 -19.21
CA ASP A 208 -16.41 25.23 -19.33
C ASP A 208 -15.17 24.34 -19.24
N PHE A 209 -14.51 24.08 -20.36
CA PHE A 209 -13.34 23.20 -20.42
C PHE A 209 -12.13 23.70 -19.63
N GLU A 210 -12.07 24.98 -19.23
CA GLU A 210 -10.97 25.47 -18.41
C GLU A 210 -11.19 25.12 -16.93
N SER A 211 -12.42 25.22 -16.44
CA SER A 211 -12.74 25.07 -15.01
C SER A 211 -13.44 23.75 -14.64
N GLN A 212 -14.06 23.08 -15.61
CA GLN A 212 -14.92 21.90 -15.43
C GLN A 212 -14.50 20.71 -16.30
N ASN A 213 -13.24 20.68 -16.75
CA ASN A 213 -12.71 19.59 -17.55
C ASN A 213 -12.86 18.25 -16.82
N ARG A 214 -13.65 17.36 -17.39
CA ARG A 214 -13.87 15.98 -16.91
C ARG A 214 -13.27 14.93 -17.83
N TYR A 215 -12.40 15.35 -18.75
CA TYR A 215 -11.82 14.49 -19.78
C TYR A 215 -10.42 13.99 -19.41
N TYR A 216 -9.58 14.83 -18.82
CA TYR A 216 -8.23 14.45 -18.35
C TYR A 216 -8.16 14.37 -16.82
N CYS A 217 -7.75 13.22 -16.28
CA CYS A 217 -7.56 13.05 -14.85
C CYS A 217 -6.27 12.26 -14.55
N TRP A 218 -5.81 12.38 -13.31
CA TRP A 218 -4.61 11.71 -12.82
C TRP A 218 -4.89 10.97 -11.53
N GLY A 219 -4.47 9.71 -11.48
CA GLY A 219 -4.44 8.91 -10.26
C GLY A 219 -3.02 8.78 -9.72
N LYS A 220 -2.93 8.55 -8.41
CA LYS A 220 -1.69 8.29 -7.69
C LYS A 220 -1.94 7.21 -6.65
N SER A 221 -0.98 6.30 -6.50
CA SER A 221 -0.97 5.27 -5.47
C SER A 221 0.47 5.00 -5.00
N VAL A 222 0.62 4.54 -3.77
CA VAL A 222 1.89 4.10 -3.21
C VAL A 222 1.75 2.62 -2.88
N SER A 223 2.78 1.82 -3.17
CA SER A 223 2.76 0.38 -2.89
C SER A 223 2.50 0.13 -1.41
N SER A 224 1.43 -0.62 -1.11
CA SER A 224 1.17 -1.15 0.24
C SER A 224 2.12 -2.29 0.62
N ASP A 225 2.67 -2.95 -0.40
CA ASP A 225 3.57 -4.08 -0.27
C ASP A 225 5.02 -3.69 -0.56
N PHE A 226 5.93 -4.59 -0.18
CA PHE A 226 7.34 -4.56 -0.51
C PHE A 226 7.74 -5.86 -1.20
N TYR A 227 8.75 -5.79 -2.05
CA TYR A 227 9.23 -6.91 -2.84
C TYR A 227 10.63 -7.26 -2.40
N LEU A 228 10.93 -8.55 -2.31
CA LEU A 228 12.20 -9.06 -1.77
C LEU A 228 12.84 -10.01 -2.76
N PHE A 229 14.16 -9.91 -2.90
CA PHE A 229 14.96 -10.88 -3.63
C PHE A 229 16.34 -11.06 -2.97
N ASN A 230 16.77 -12.30 -2.81
CA ASN A 230 18.09 -12.66 -2.30
C ASN A 230 18.88 -13.36 -3.41
N THR A 231 20.06 -12.84 -3.75
CA THR A 231 20.90 -13.37 -4.83
C THR A 231 21.81 -14.52 -4.40
N GLN A 232 21.74 -14.97 -3.14
CA GLN A 232 22.55 -16.07 -2.61
C GLN A 232 22.46 -17.35 -3.45
N GLU A 233 21.28 -17.67 -3.97
CA GLU A 233 21.06 -18.85 -4.82
C GLU A 233 21.42 -18.63 -6.29
N MET A 234 21.69 -17.38 -6.71
CA MET A 234 21.99 -17.04 -8.10
C MET A 234 23.47 -17.24 -8.46
N GLY A 235 24.36 -17.39 -7.48
CA GLY A 235 25.81 -17.55 -7.69
C GLY A 235 26.54 -16.27 -8.15
N THR A 236 25.78 -15.25 -8.56
CA THR A 236 26.22 -13.88 -8.85
C THR A 236 25.22 -12.91 -8.24
N ASN A 237 25.64 -11.70 -7.89
CA ASN A 237 24.75 -10.70 -7.33
C ASN A 237 23.92 -9.99 -8.41
N VAL A 238 22.97 -10.73 -8.96
CA VAL A 238 22.02 -10.28 -9.98
C VAL A 238 20.63 -10.69 -9.53
N ALA A 239 19.69 -9.74 -9.52
CA ALA A 239 18.28 -10.01 -9.34
C ALA A 239 17.55 -9.70 -10.66
N PRO A 240 17.37 -10.71 -11.53
CA PRO A 240 16.81 -10.50 -12.86
C PRO A 240 15.27 -10.58 -12.83
N LEU A 241 14.62 -9.62 -13.49
CA LEU A 241 13.19 -9.65 -13.82
C LEU A 241 12.27 -9.94 -12.62
N VAL A 242 12.56 -9.33 -11.47
CA VAL A 242 11.75 -9.46 -10.25
C VAL A 242 10.43 -8.74 -10.47
N THR A 243 9.32 -9.48 -10.48
CA THR A 243 7.98 -8.88 -10.60
C THR A 243 7.62 -8.09 -9.36
N ILE A 244 7.31 -6.81 -9.54
CA ILE A 244 6.93 -5.88 -8.47
C ILE A 244 5.51 -5.37 -8.59
N GLN A 245 4.83 -5.58 -9.72
CA GLN A 245 3.43 -5.18 -9.88
C GLN A 245 2.81 -6.04 -10.97
N THR A 246 1.54 -6.37 -10.84
CA THR A 246 0.75 -6.99 -11.91
C THR A 246 -0.51 -6.17 -12.11
N LEU A 247 -0.74 -5.73 -13.34
CA LEU A 247 -1.90 -4.93 -13.71
C LEU A 247 -2.83 -5.76 -14.58
N ASP A 248 -4.10 -5.82 -14.24
CA ASP A 248 -5.11 -6.46 -15.07
C ASP A 248 -5.45 -5.58 -16.28
N ARG A 249 -5.78 -6.20 -17.41
CA ARG A 249 -6.01 -5.50 -18.68
C ARG A 249 -7.14 -4.45 -18.62
N GLU A 250 -8.05 -4.55 -17.65
CA GLU A 250 -9.18 -3.62 -17.48
C GLU A 250 -8.86 -2.45 -16.55
N GLU A 251 -7.69 -2.45 -15.89
CA GLU A 251 -7.31 -1.35 -15.00
C GLU A 251 -7.15 -0.04 -15.77
N LYS A 252 -7.84 1.01 -15.29
CA LYS A 252 -7.76 2.36 -15.87
C LYS A 252 -6.35 2.95 -15.86
N LYS A 253 -5.44 2.40 -15.05
CA LYS A 253 -4.01 2.74 -15.05
C LYS A 253 -3.35 2.52 -16.42
N LEU A 254 -3.84 1.55 -17.20
CA LEU A 254 -3.35 1.21 -18.53
C LEU A 254 -4.02 2.03 -19.65
N SER A 255 -4.99 2.90 -19.31
CA SER A 255 -5.88 3.52 -20.30
C SER A 255 -5.21 4.57 -21.19
N ARG A 256 -4.11 5.17 -20.73
CA ARG A 256 -3.38 6.18 -21.52
C ARG A 256 -1.87 6.19 -21.24
N LEU A 257 -1.47 6.61 -20.05
CA LEU A 257 -0.06 6.72 -19.68
C LEU A 257 0.14 6.32 -18.21
N TYR A 258 0.96 5.32 -17.99
CA TYR A 258 1.32 4.81 -16.68
C TYR A 258 2.75 5.25 -16.33
N CYS A 259 2.98 5.64 -15.08
CA CYS A 259 4.29 5.97 -14.54
C CYS A 259 4.50 5.16 -13.27
N ILE A 260 5.66 4.51 -13.18
CA ILE A 260 6.11 3.84 -11.96
C ILE A 260 7.48 4.35 -11.55
N ASP A 261 7.59 4.68 -10.27
CA ASP A 261 8.79 5.14 -9.59
C ASP A 261 9.22 4.08 -8.59
N VAL A 262 10.25 3.31 -8.96
CA VAL A 262 10.75 2.22 -8.12
C VAL A 262 11.86 2.74 -7.21
N THR A 263 11.75 2.44 -5.92
CA THR A 263 12.80 2.71 -4.92
C THR A 263 13.43 1.38 -4.48
N GLN A 264 14.74 1.27 -4.61
CA GLN A 264 15.52 0.08 -4.26
C GLN A 264 16.39 0.31 -3.02
N PHE A 265 16.33 -0.65 -2.11
CA PHE A 265 17.14 -0.73 -0.89
C PHE A 265 17.99 -2.00 -0.92
N VAL A 266 19.16 -1.93 -0.28
CA VAL A 266 19.91 -3.12 0.13
C VAL A 266 19.73 -3.26 1.64
N VAL A 267 19.40 -4.47 2.08
CA VAL A 267 19.15 -4.79 3.50
C VAL A 267 20.12 -5.85 3.98
N SER A 268 20.36 -5.91 5.29
CA SER A 268 21.12 -7.01 5.88
C SER A 268 20.35 -8.33 5.74
N GLU A 269 21.04 -9.46 5.82
CA GLU A 269 20.40 -10.78 5.82
C GLU A 269 19.40 -10.93 6.99
N GLU A 270 19.74 -10.37 8.15
CA GLU A 270 18.84 -10.31 9.32
C GLU A 270 17.55 -9.56 8.99
N ASN A 271 17.65 -8.35 8.44
CA ASN A 271 16.48 -7.55 8.07
C ASN A 271 15.69 -8.21 6.92
N TYR A 272 16.36 -8.88 5.98
CA TYR A 272 15.70 -9.66 4.92
C TYR A 272 14.80 -10.75 5.52
N ARG A 273 15.30 -11.51 6.50
CA ARG A 273 14.52 -12.56 7.19
C ARG A 273 13.33 -11.99 7.96
N PHE A 274 13.49 -10.82 8.58
CA PHE A 274 12.38 -10.10 9.21
C PHE A 274 11.28 -9.78 8.18
N TRP A 275 11.64 -9.14 7.06
CA TRP A 275 10.69 -8.77 6.01
C TRP A 275 10.07 -9.99 5.34
N GLU A 276 10.83 -11.07 5.16
CA GLU A 276 10.30 -12.32 4.61
C GLU A 276 9.24 -12.94 5.54
N THR A 277 9.49 -12.91 6.86
CA THR A 277 8.53 -13.37 7.86
C THR A 277 7.28 -12.49 7.86
N MET A 278 7.43 -11.16 7.78
CA MET A 278 6.31 -10.23 7.65
C MET A 278 5.46 -10.53 6.42
N ARG A 279 6.09 -10.71 5.25
CA ARG A 279 5.40 -11.05 3.99
C ARG A 279 4.67 -12.39 4.07
N LYS A 280 5.27 -13.40 4.68
CA LYS A 280 4.64 -14.72 4.89
C LYS A 280 3.42 -14.61 5.80
N ASN A 281 3.49 -13.77 6.84
CA ASN A 281 2.39 -13.55 7.77
C ASN A 281 1.20 -12.84 7.13
N THR A 282 1.44 -11.84 6.27
CA THR A 282 0.37 -11.13 5.57
C THR A 282 -0.29 -11.98 4.48
N GLY A 283 0.50 -12.77 3.73
CA GLY A 283 -0.01 -13.64 2.66
C GLY A 283 -0.74 -14.91 3.14
N SER A 284 -0.61 -15.30 4.41
CA SER A 284 -1.20 -16.52 4.97
C SER A 284 -2.60 -16.31 5.58
N ALA A 285 -3.09 -15.07 5.63
CA ALA A 285 -4.38 -14.71 6.20
C ALA A 285 -5.53 -15.10 5.25
N GLY A 286 -5.85 -16.39 5.16
CA GLY A 286 -6.97 -16.84 4.31
C GLY A 286 -7.28 -18.34 4.28
N ASP A 287 -6.36 -19.21 4.72
CA ASP A 287 -6.56 -20.67 4.70
C ASP A 287 -6.38 -21.27 6.12
N ILE A 288 -7.27 -22.20 6.50
CA ILE A 288 -7.23 -22.92 7.78
C ILE A 288 -6.02 -23.87 7.88
N TYR A 289 -5.37 -24.16 6.74
CA TYR A 289 -4.15 -24.95 6.65
C TYR A 289 -2.88 -24.10 6.46
N SER A 290 -3.00 -22.76 6.51
CA SER A 290 -1.85 -21.88 6.47
C SER A 290 -0.87 -22.22 7.62
N PRO A 291 0.45 -22.24 7.35
CA PRO A 291 1.44 -22.37 8.42
C PRO A 291 1.21 -21.26 9.46
N GLN A 292 1.39 -21.57 10.74
CA GLN A 292 1.22 -20.58 11.80
C GLN A 292 2.17 -19.38 11.53
N PRO A 293 1.66 -18.14 11.61
CA PRO A 293 2.47 -16.95 11.45
C PRO A 293 3.69 -17.00 12.37
N GLY A 294 4.89 -16.79 11.81
CA GLY A 294 6.10 -16.67 12.61
C GLY A 294 6.05 -15.39 13.44
N LYS A 295 6.78 -15.31 14.56
CA LYS A 295 6.99 -14.04 15.26
C LYS A 295 8.17 -13.31 14.61
N PRO A 296 7.95 -12.28 13.76
CA PRO A 296 9.05 -11.54 13.15
C PRO A 296 9.81 -10.80 14.26
N ARG A 297 11.10 -11.06 14.41
CA ARG A 297 11.98 -10.30 15.30
C ARG A 297 13.05 -9.64 14.42
N GLY A 298 13.10 -8.31 14.44
CA GLY A 298 14.14 -7.56 13.76
C GLY A 298 15.25 -7.16 14.71
N ASN A 299 16.02 -6.15 14.32
CA ASN A 299 17.24 -5.72 14.97
C ASN A 299 17.05 -4.60 16.02
N ILE A 300 15.81 -4.33 16.43
CA ILE A 300 15.48 -3.32 17.44
C ILE A 300 15.35 -4.00 18.80
N VAL A 301 16.01 -3.45 19.81
CA VAL A 301 15.98 -3.93 21.20
C VAL A 301 15.49 -2.83 22.14
N CYS A 302 14.81 -3.23 23.21
CA CYS A 302 14.63 -2.34 24.36
C CYS A 302 15.89 -2.42 25.25
N GLU A 303 16.45 -1.26 25.57
CA GLU A 303 17.71 -1.15 26.34
C GLU A 303 17.50 -1.56 27.81
N GLU A 304 16.31 -1.29 28.36
CA GLU A 304 15.96 -1.65 29.72
C GLU A 304 15.53 -3.13 29.85
N ASP A 305 15.06 -3.75 28.77
CA ASP A 305 14.60 -5.14 28.73
C ASP A 305 14.83 -5.77 27.34
N ARG A 306 15.95 -6.47 27.17
CA ARG A 306 16.31 -7.10 25.89
C ARG A 306 15.41 -8.27 25.48
N ASP A 307 14.59 -8.77 26.41
CA ASP A 307 13.62 -9.83 26.12
C ASP A 307 12.26 -9.27 25.67
N GLU A 308 12.04 -7.95 25.82
CA GLU A 308 10.83 -7.29 25.30
C GLU A 308 10.72 -7.50 23.78
N TYR A 309 9.52 -7.91 23.36
CA TYR A 309 9.23 -8.13 21.95
C TYR A 309 8.90 -6.79 21.28
N VAL A 310 9.58 -6.52 20.16
CA VAL A 310 9.41 -5.32 19.34
C VAL A 310 9.26 -5.76 17.89
N ILE A 311 8.30 -5.17 17.19
CA ILE A 311 8.05 -5.43 15.78
C ILE A 311 8.71 -4.30 14.99
N GLY A 312 9.66 -4.64 14.14
CA GLY A 312 10.35 -3.66 13.32
C GLY A 312 11.76 -4.09 13.02
N ALA A 313 12.27 -3.62 11.89
CA ALA A 313 13.67 -3.70 11.53
C ALA A 313 14.05 -2.39 10.86
N VAL A 314 15.18 -1.82 11.27
CA VAL A 314 15.74 -0.61 10.67
C VAL A 314 17.00 -0.98 9.91
N SER A 315 17.10 -0.58 8.67
CA SER A 315 18.33 -0.70 7.87
C SER A 315 19.04 0.64 7.82
N CYS A 316 20.37 0.63 7.63
CA CYS A 316 21.12 1.83 7.28
C CYS A 316 21.62 1.68 5.84
N THR A 317 21.06 2.44 4.91
CA THR A 317 21.30 2.23 3.47
C THR A 317 21.21 3.52 2.67
N THR A 318 21.90 3.60 1.53
CA THR A 318 21.52 4.53 0.46
C THR A 318 20.34 3.96 -0.33
N ILE A 319 19.65 4.79 -1.12
CA ILE A 319 18.60 4.33 -2.03
C ILE A 319 19.01 4.57 -3.48
N SER A 320 18.42 3.78 -4.37
CA SER A 320 18.44 4.01 -5.82
C SER A 320 17.01 4.11 -6.32
N THR A 321 16.75 5.08 -7.19
CA THR A 321 15.42 5.29 -7.76
C THR A 321 15.48 5.24 -9.28
N LEU A 322 14.44 4.69 -9.91
CA LEU A 322 14.27 4.69 -11.35
C LEU A 322 12.80 4.91 -11.70
N ARG A 323 12.56 5.88 -12.59
CA ARG A 323 11.24 6.22 -13.13
C ARG A 323 11.04 5.62 -14.52
N ARG A 324 9.87 5.05 -14.79
CA ARG A 324 9.51 4.57 -16.13
C ARG A 324 8.07 4.97 -16.50
N PHE A 325 7.91 5.56 -17.68
CA PHE A 325 6.62 5.90 -18.30
C PHE A 325 6.23 4.91 -19.40
N ILE A 326 5.11 4.21 -19.27
CA ILE A 326 4.67 3.19 -20.24
C ILE A 326 3.33 3.63 -20.83
N THR A 327 3.22 3.75 -22.15
CA THR A 327 1.97 4.16 -22.81
C THR A 327 1.00 2.99 -22.99
N ARG A 328 -0.27 3.29 -23.22
CA ARG A 328 -1.29 2.31 -23.61
C ARG A 328 -0.84 1.46 -24.80
N GLU A 329 -0.30 2.11 -25.84
CA GLU A 329 0.15 1.46 -27.07
C GLU A 329 1.34 0.55 -26.83
N GLU A 330 2.23 0.95 -25.92
CA GLU A 330 3.38 0.15 -25.51
C GLU A 330 2.95 -1.13 -24.79
N PHE A 331 1.98 -1.04 -23.86
CA PHE A 331 1.41 -2.24 -23.24
C PHE A 331 0.61 -3.10 -24.21
N GLY A 332 -0.20 -2.48 -25.07
CA GLY A 332 -0.96 -3.16 -26.11
C GLY A 332 -2.11 -4.08 -25.63
N ILE A 333 -2.44 -4.07 -24.32
CA ILE A 333 -3.44 -5.00 -23.75
C ILE A 333 -4.70 -4.35 -23.19
N TYR A 334 -4.68 -3.03 -22.95
CA TYR A 334 -5.78 -2.35 -22.26
C TYR A 334 -7.13 -2.60 -22.95
N TYR A 335 -8.10 -3.03 -22.17
CA TYR A 335 -9.46 -3.30 -22.60
C TYR A 335 -10.44 -2.57 -21.71
N ASN A 336 -11.22 -1.67 -22.29
CA ASN A 336 -12.32 -1.07 -21.58
C ASN A 336 -13.58 -1.93 -21.73
N SER A 337 -14.08 -2.46 -20.61
CA SER A 337 -15.30 -3.25 -20.56
C SER A 337 -16.58 -2.40 -20.46
N SER A 338 -16.46 -1.08 -20.24
CA SER A 338 -17.61 -0.16 -20.12
C SER A 338 -18.35 0.01 -21.45
N ASP A 339 -19.68 -0.17 -21.43
CA ASP A 339 -20.58 0.21 -22.54
C ASP A 339 -20.72 1.74 -22.62
N CYS A 340 -19.89 2.35 -23.46
CA CYS A 340 -19.88 3.80 -23.73
C CYS A 340 -20.66 4.20 -24.98
N GLY A 341 -21.64 3.39 -25.37
CA GLY A 341 -22.56 3.72 -26.46
C GLY A 341 -23.49 4.89 -26.13
N PHE A 342 -23.79 5.72 -27.13
CA PHE A 342 -24.74 6.80 -26.96
C PHE A 342 -26.18 6.29 -26.84
N ARG A 343 -26.96 6.94 -25.96
CA ARG A 343 -28.38 6.70 -25.79
C ARG A 343 -29.15 8.02 -25.86
N ASN A 344 -30.42 7.90 -26.23
CA ASN A 344 -31.35 9.00 -26.31
C ASN A 344 -32.46 8.77 -25.28
N PHE A 345 -32.78 9.82 -24.53
CA PHE A 345 -33.87 9.82 -23.55
C PHE A 345 -34.82 10.97 -23.83
N ASP A 346 -36.12 10.71 -23.72
CA ASP A 346 -37.12 11.77 -23.79
C ASP A 346 -36.97 12.70 -22.57
N ARG A 347 -37.36 13.97 -22.72
CA ARG A 347 -37.22 14.97 -21.65
C ARG A 347 -37.87 14.55 -20.33
N GLY A 348 -38.96 13.77 -20.38
CA GLY A 348 -39.63 13.24 -19.20
C GLY A 348 -38.82 12.17 -18.44
N GLN A 349 -37.77 11.62 -19.05
CA GLN A 349 -36.94 10.53 -18.50
C GLN A 349 -35.58 11.01 -18.01
N TRP A 350 -35.19 12.27 -18.26
CA TRP A 350 -33.82 12.76 -17.99
C TRP A 350 -33.40 12.63 -16.52
N GLN A 351 -34.29 12.94 -15.58
CA GLN A 351 -33.98 12.79 -14.15
C GLN A 351 -33.74 11.32 -13.78
N THR A 352 -34.54 10.39 -14.33
CA THR A 352 -34.36 8.95 -14.12
C THR A 352 -33.07 8.47 -14.76
N ALA A 353 -32.77 8.85 -16.00
CA ALA A 353 -31.52 8.50 -16.69
C ALA A 353 -30.29 8.98 -15.91
N TYR A 354 -30.33 10.22 -15.39
CA TYR A 354 -29.27 10.74 -14.54
C TYR A 354 -29.09 9.93 -13.25
N MET A 355 -30.19 9.57 -12.58
CA MET A 355 -30.14 8.70 -11.40
C MET A 355 -29.65 7.27 -11.70
N GLU A 356 -29.80 6.81 -12.94
CA GLU A 356 -29.27 5.53 -13.44
C GLU A 356 -27.79 5.64 -13.87
N GLY A 357 -27.15 6.81 -13.70
CA GLY A 357 -25.73 7.03 -13.99
C GLY A 357 -25.45 7.40 -15.44
N TYR A 358 -26.37 8.10 -16.12
CA TYR A 358 -26.10 8.73 -17.43
C TYR A 358 -25.91 10.24 -17.29
N ASP A 359 -25.01 10.80 -18.09
CA ASP A 359 -24.90 12.25 -18.27
C ASP A 359 -24.92 12.59 -19.77
N ILE A 360 -25.19 13.86 -20.06
CA ILE A 360 -25.17 14.36 -21.43
C ILE A 360 -23.71 14.48 -21.89
N VAL A 361 -23.46 14.06 -23.12
CA VAL A 361 -22.17 14.23 -23.78
C VAL A 361 -22.20 15.53 -24.58
N THR A 362 -23.20 15.67 -25.45
CA THR A 362 -23.29 16.79 -26.39
C THR A 362 -24.71 16.98 -26.94
N ILE A 363 -24.91 18.09 -27.65
CA ILE A 363 -26.14 18.41 -28.36
C ILE A 363 -25.84 18.39 -29.86
N MET A 364 -26.50 17.50 -30.61
CA MET A 364 -26.38 17.38 -32.06
C MET A 364 -27.50 18.12 -32.79
N GLU A 365 -27.14 19.11 -33.59
CA GLU A 365 -28.07 19.77 -34.49
C GLU A 365 -28.60 18.79 -35.57
N GLY A 366 -29.90 18.86 -35.86
CA GLY A 366 -30.53 18.04 -36.90
C GLY A 366 -30.89 16.60 -36.50
N VAL A 367 -30.63 16.19 -35.26
CA VAL A 367 -31.03 14.89 -34.70
C VAL A 367 -32.22 15.07 -33.74
N THR A 368 -33.17 14.12 -33.73
CA THR A 368 -34.31 14.13 -32.81
C THR A 368 -34.38 12.80 -32.03
N PRO A 369 -34.22 12.81 -30.69
CA PRO A 369 -33.87 13.95 -29.85
C PRO A 369 -32.40 14.39 -30.05
N PRO A 370 -32.06 15.68 -29.86
CA PRO A 370 -30.72 16.20 -30.16
C PRO A 370 -29.70 15.93 -29.05
N TYR A 371 -30.11 15.37 -27.91
CA TYR A 371 -29.25 15.20 -26.73
C TYR A 371 -28.69 13.79 -26.68
N LEU A 372 -27.36 13.68 -26.86
CA LEU A 372 -26.69 12.40 -26.69
C LEU A 372 -26.29 12.20 -25.24
N TRP A 373 -26.71 11.08 -24.67
CA TRP A 373 -26.33 10.65 -23.34
C TRP A 373 -25.34 9.50 -23.43
N ALA A 374 -24.42 9.42 -22.49
CA ALA A 374 -23.60 8.26 -22.24
C ALA A 374 -23.61 7.98 -20.74
N LYS A 375 -23.12 6.82 -20.32
CA LYS A 375 -22.91 6.60 -18.90
C LYS A 375 -21.88 7.60 -18.36
N GLU A 376 -22.06 8.01 -17.10
CA GLU A 376 -21.17 8.94 -16.41
C GLU A 376 -19.72 8.44 -16.42
N GLU A 377 -19.50 7.13 -16.23
CA GLU A 377 -18.19 6.46 -16.36
C GLU A 377 -17.47 6.68 -17.69
N CYS A 378 -18.19 7.06 -18.74
CA CYS A 378 -17.64 7.28 -20.07
C CYS A 378 -17.32 8.75 -20.34
N VAL A 379 -17.84 9.69 -19.55
CA VAL A 379 -17.67 11.14 -19.76
C VAL A 379 -16.93 11.82 -18.61
N ASP A 380 -16.86 11.19 -17.44
CA ASP A 380 -16.25 11.77 -16.24
C ASP A 380 -15.09 10.93 -15.70
N CYS A 381 -13.87 11.39 -15.95
CA CYS A 381 -12.67 10.73 -15.50
C CYS A 381 -12.44 10.86 -13.99
N THR A 382 -13.17 11.75 -13.29
CA THR A 382 -13.00 11.98 -11.85
C THR A 382 -13.49 10.80 -11.01
N LEU A 383 -14.22 9.87 -11.61
CA LEU A 383 -14.56 8.57 -11.01
C LEU A 383 -13.33 7.65 -10.85
N TYR A 384 -12.26 7.90 -11.59
CA TYR A 384 -11.05 7.06 -11.63
C TYR A 384 -9.76 7.82 -11.31
N GLY A 385 -9.85 9.10 -11.02
CA GLY A 385 -8.71 9.98 -10.80
C GLY A 385 -9.11 11.35 -10.28
N THR A 386 -8.14 12.24 -10.19
CA THR A 386 -8.32 13.60 -9.70
C THR A 386 -7.85 14.61 -10.75
N LYS A 387 -8.18 15.89 -10.56
CA LYS A 387 -7.65 16.99 -11.38
C LYS A 387 -6.24 17.43 -10.95
N ASN A 388 -5.64 16.75 -9.97
CA ASN A 388 -4.30 17.06 -9.48
C ASN A 388 -3.26 16.36 -10.36
N LYS A 389 -2.89 17.02 -11.45
CA LYS A 389 -1.80 16.58 -12.33
C LYS A 389 -0.45 16.66 -11.62
N PRO A 390 0.39 15.61 -11.66
CA PRO A 390 1.75 15.68 -11.12
C PRO A 390 2.64 16.65 -11.91
N ASP A 391 3.46 17.46 -11.22
CA ASP A 391 4.33 18.46 -11.85
C ASP A 391 5.35 17.86 -12.83
N PHE A 392 5.75 16.61 -12.60
CA PHE A 392 6.71 15.90 -13.45
C PHE A 392 6.04 15.23 -14.67
N TRP A 393 4.72 15.30 -14.79
CA TRP A 393 3.98 14.59 -15.82
C TRP A 393 4.30 15.16 -17.22
N PRO A 394 4.58 14.33 -18.23
CA PRO A 394 5.17 14.79 -19.48
C PRO A 394 4.18 15.39 -20.49
N THR A 395 2.87 15.26 -20.27
CA THR A 395 1.84 15.79 -21.18
C THR A 395 1.37 17.18 -20.73
N ASP A 396 1.04 18.08 -21.66
CA ASP A 396 0.57 19.45 -21.36
C ASP A 396 -0.96 19.55 -21.17
N ASN A 397 -1.65 18.42 -21.02
CA ASN A 397 -3.10 18.40 -20.82
C ASN A 397 -3.47 19.07 -19.47
N ASN A 398 -4.57 19.82 -19.46
CA ASN A 398 -5.26 20.35 -18.27
C ASN A 398 -6.68 19.78 -18.22
#